data_AF-A0A2S5V108-F1
#
_entry.id   AF-A0A2S5V108-F1
#
_cell.length_a   1.000
_cell.length_b   1.000
_cell.length_c   1.000
_cell.angle_alpha   90.00
_cell.angle_beta   90.00
_cell.angle_gamma   90.00
#
_symmetry.space_group_name_H-M   'P 1'
#
loop_
_entity.id
_entity.type
_entity.pdbx_description
1 polymer ?
#
loop_
_entity_poly.entity_id
_entity_poly.type
_entity_poly.pdbx_seq_one_letter_code
_entity_poly.pdbx_strand_id
1 'polypeptide(L)'
;MDKFMANFHEAADGTLLVDWNEQPRFKQLAGLAKRHGRIPDGWEITFARHEEGKSVRLAVRLGPLPEWQTRVLDAIPVPARLTDPNDVTQALSASDTFTIQGNTARHRALRLMQALVEAARSEGFSARAVIGKKLNWSGDVRRDEVEFATGAHRFQLWFRQPIDKVPHEPSERETTRAKRGYLFPDFDEVPSENLTLKLEGQGEQFWASSWSDAAPEEEGPRLEDHLAQVLEEMKLRCNQLTAAQEEADRVHDEKERQRRHDEVLARASFRAAFLTEAMQEQAEHWQEARRLRAYASAIRKNVETDRSRGEAALEWAREIEQEADRIDPLIQGAQAPRIPEPSYTQLQEHTPRPQW
;
A
#
# COMPACT_ATOMS: atom_id res chain seq x y z
N MET A 1 13.06 -30.05 -0.49
CA MET A 1 12.87 -29.32 0.78
C MET A 1 14.17 -29.16 1.55
N ASP A 2 14.94 -30.24 1.75
CA ASP A 2 16.23 -30.17 2.47
C ASP A 2 17.23 -29.24 1.76
N LYS A 3 17.23 -29.23 0.42
CA LYS A 3 18.02 -28.27 -0.37
C LYS A 3 17.64 -26.81 -0.12
N PHE A 4 16.38 -26.51 0.19
CA PHE A 4 15.93 -25.14 0.48
C PHE A 4 16.44 -24.66 1.84
N MET A 5 16.41 -25.52 2.87
CA MET A 5 16.98 -25.20 4.19
C MET A 5 18.52 -25.18 4.16
N ALA A 6 19.14 -26.10 3.41
CA ALA A 6 20.59 -26.15 3.23
C ALA A 6 21.14 -24.86 2.60
N ASN A 7 20.43 -24.28 1.63
CA ASN A 7 20.82 -23.02 1.03
C ASN A 7 20.97 -21.89 2.07
N PHE A 8 20.13 -21.83 3.11
CA PHE A 8 20.28 -20.83 4.18
C PHE A 8 21.49 -21.06 5.06
N HIS A 9 21.89 -22.33 5.28
CA HIS A 9 23.10 -22.66 6.03
C HIS A 9 24.39 -22.39 5.23
N GLU A 10 24.30 -22.43 3.90
CA GLU A 10 25.41 -22.09 3.00
C GLU A 10 25.56 -20.57 2.80
N ALA A 11 24.50 -19.79 3.01
CA ALA A 11 24.54 -18.33 2.97
C ALA A 11 25.19 -17.77 4.25
N ALA A 12 26.20 -16.91 4.09
CA ALA A 12 27.03 -16.40 5.19
C ALA A 12 26.24 -15.64 6.29
N ASP A 13 25.08 -15.10 5.96
CA ASP A 13 24.19 -14.34 6.85
C ASP A 13 22.78 -14.94 6.98
N GLY A 14 22.56 -16.15 6.43
CA GLY A 14 21.24 -16.77 6.34
C GLY A 14 20.30 -16.08 5.34
N THR A 15 20.81 -15.27 4.40
CA THR A 15 20.03 -14.60 3.36
C THR A 15 20.29 -15.20 1.98
N LEU A 16 19.21 -15.55 1.29
CA LEU A 16 19.19 -15.96 -0.11
C LEU A 16 18.69 -14.81 -0.97
N LEU A 17 19.55 -14.34 -1.89
CA LEU A 17 19.15 -13.40 -2.93
C LEU A 17 18.66 -14.17 -4.15
N VAL A 18 17.39 -13.99 -4.50
CA VAL A 18 16.76 -14.64 -5.65
C VAL A 18 16.05 -13.63 -6.54
N ASP A 19 15.68 -14.04 -7.74
CA ASP A 19 14.92 -13.16 -8.64
C ASP A 19 13.57 -12.80 -7.99
N TRP A 20 13.16 -11.53 -8.12
CA TRP A 20 11.89 -11.06 -7.57
C TRP A 20 10.69 -11.87 -8.07
N ASN A 21 10.74 -12.36 -9.30
CA ASN A 21 9.67 -13.16 -9.91
C ASN A 21 9.53 -14.55 -9.28
N GLU A 22 10.53 -15.05 -8.55
CA GLU A 22 10.45 -16.33 -7.84
C GLU A 22 9.74 -16.22 -6.48
N GLN A 23 9.30 -15.03 -6.08
CA GLN A 23 8.62 -14.81 -4.79
C GLN A 23 7.45 -15.79 -4.52
N PRO A 24 6.54 -16.10 -5.45
CA PRO A 24 5.44 -17.03 -5.19
C PRO A 24 5.94 -18.44 -4.84
N ARG A 25 6.97 -18.91 -5.55
CA ARG A 25 7.60 -20.22 -5.33
C ARG A 25 8.25 -20.28 -3.96
N PHE A 26 9.01 -19.25 -3.58
CA PHE A 26 9.68 -19.21 -2.28
C PHE A 26 8.70 -19.06 -1.11
N LYS A 27 7.59 -18.32 -1.28
CA LYS A 27 6.48 -18.29 -0.31
C LYS A 27 5.86 -19.69 -0.11
N GLN A 28 5.65 -20.44 -1.19
CA GLN A 28 5.16 -21.81 -1.10
C GLN A 28 6.13 -22.73 -0.35
N LEU A 29 7.44 -22.61 -0.62
CA LEU A 29 8.47 -23.36 0.10
C LEU A 29 8.53 -22.98 1.59
N ALA A 30 8.49 -21.71 1.95
CA ALA A 30 8.42 -21.29 3.36
C ALA A 30 7.19 -21.88 4.07
N GLY A 31 6.01 -21.84 3.42
CA GLY A 31 4.78 -22.42 3.96
C GLY A 31 4.82 -23.94 4.11
N LEU A 32 5.53 -24.66 3.25
CA LEU A 32 5.78 -26.10 3.41
C LEU A 32 6.81 -26.38 4.51
N ALA A 33 7.88 -25.58 4.63
CA ALA A 33 8.90 -25.74 5.67
C ALA A 33 8.31 -25.56 7.06
N LYS A 34 7.44 -24.55 7.23
CA LYS A 34 6.67 -24.32 8.47
C LYS A 34 5.76 -25.52 8.79
N ARG A 35 4.98 -26.00 7.82
CA ARG A 35 4.07 -27.14 8.01
C ARG A 35 4.77 -28.44 8.40
N HIS A 36 6.00 -28.63 7.94
CA HIS A 36 6.80 -29.82 8.24
C HIS A 36 7.79 -29.64 9.40
N GLY A 37 7.68 -28.57 10.18
CA GLY A 37 8.51 -28.33 11.37
C GLY A 37 10.01 -28.22 11.06
N ARG A 38 10.36 -27.68 9.88
CA ARG A 38 11.77 -27.56 9.44
C ARG A 38 12.39 -26.20 9.74
N ILE A 39 11.58 -25.22 10.13
CA ILE A 39 12.07 -23.94 10.65
C ILE A 39 12.34 -24.15 12.15
N PRO A 40 13.55 -23.83 12.64
CA PRO A 40 13.84 -23.94 14.07
C PRO A 40 12.86 -23.14 14.93
N ASP A 41 12.59 -23.63 16.14
CA ASP A 41 11.73 -22.91 17.08
C ASP A 41 12.33 -21.55 17.43
N GLY A 42 11.51 -20.50 17.38
CA GLY A 42 11.98 -19.13 17.58
C GLY A 42 12.60 -18.48 16.34
N TRP A 43 12.44 -19.07 15.14
CA TRP A 43 12.92 -18.52 13.87
C TRP A 43 11.81 -18.37 12.83
N GLU A 44 11.97 -17.45 11.89
CA GLU A 44 11.08 -17.27 10.73
C GLU A 44 11.84 -17.03 9.42
N ILE A 45 11.10 -17.22 8.32
CA ILE A 45 11.57 -16.88 6.98
C ILE A 45 10.91 -15.55 6.56
N THR A 46 11.70 -14.50 6.45
CA THR A 46 11.25 -13.17 6.01
C THR A 46 11.57 -12.91 4.54
N PHE A 47 10.74 -12.10 3.90
CA PHE A 47 10.90 -11.70 2.51
C PHE A 47 11.07 -10.18 2.44
N ALA A 48 12.21 -9.72 1.95
CA ALA A 48 12.48 -8.30 1.77
C ALA A 48 12.88 -8.01 0.33
N ARG A 49 12.56 -6.79 -0.12
CA ARG A 49 13.11 -6.26 -1.36
C ARG A 49 14.56 -5.87 -1.11
N HIS A 50 15.47 -6.35 -1.95
CA HIS A 50 16.88 -6.00 -1.91
C HIS A 50 17.26 -5.30 -3.23
N GLU A 51 17.74 -4.07 -3.11
CA GLU A 51 18.16 -3.28 -4.27
C GLU A 51 19.67 -3.41 -4.44
N GLU A 52 20.09 -3.91 -5.60
CA GLU A 52 21.50 -4.05 -5.98
C GLU A 52 21.72 -3.19 -7.23
N GLY A 53 22.06 -1.91 -7.01
CA GLY A 53 22.17 -0.92 -8.09
C GLY A 53 20.81 -0.69 -8.77
N LYS A 54 20.69 -1.09 -10.04
CA LYS A 54 19.45 -0.98 -10.83
C LYS A 54 18.59 -2.26 -10.82
N SER A 55 19.06 -3.34 -10.20
CA SER A 55 18.34 -4.62 -10.16
C SER A 55 17.65 -4.82 -8.82
N VAL A 56 16.38 -5.23 -8.87
CA VAL A 56 15.59 -5.58 -7.69
C VAL A 56 15.61 -7.10 -7.54
N ARG A 57 16.12 -7.57 -6.40
CA ARG A 57 16.11 -8.98 -6.01
C ARG A 57 15.25 -9.19 -4.77
N LEU A 58 14.80 -10.42 -4.57
CA LEU A 58 14.13 -10.85 -3.36
C LEU A 58 15.19 -11.38 -2.39
N ALA A 59 15.34 -10.73 -1.25
CA ALA A 59 16.06 -11.28 -0.11
C ALA A 59 15.11 -12.18 0.69
N VAL A 60 15.39 -13.47 0.70
CA VAL A 60 14.73 -14.44 1.58
C VAL A 60 15.68 -14.71 2.73
N ARG A 61 15.28 -14.42 3.97
CA ARG A 61 16.17 -14.56 5.12
C ARG A 61 15.56 -15.51 6.14
N LEU A 62 16.37 -16.45 6.64
CA LEU A 62 16.06 -17.23 7.82
C LEU A 62 16.69 -16.52 9.03
N GLY A 63 15.86 -16.02 9.94
CA GLY A 63 16.32 -15.25 11.10
C GLY A 63 15.52 -15.59 12.36
N PRO A 64 15.97 -15.11 13.53
CA PRO A 64 15.19 -15.22 14.76
C PRO A 64 13.85 -14.48 14.58
N LEU A 65 12.83 -14.93 15.31
CA LEU A 65 11.57 -14.22 15.39
C LEU A 65 11.82 -12.77 15.86
N PRO A 66 11.08 -11.80 15.31
CA PRO A 66 11.21 -10.42 15.73
C PRO A 66 11.03 -10.26 17.24
N GLU A 67 11.69 -9.24 17.81
CA GLU A 67 11.64 -8.97 19.24
C GLU A 67 10.20 -8.83 19.75
N TRP A 68 9.32 -8.17 18.98
CA TRP A 68 7.91 -8.04 19.34
C TRP A 68 7.23 -9.39 19.55
N GLN A 69 7.58 -10.44 18.80
CA GLN A 69 6.97 -11.78 18.88
C GLN A 69 7.52 -12.62 20.03
N THR A 70 8.71 -12.29 20.54
CA THR A 70 9.41 -13.04 21.60
C THR A 70 9.44 -12.32 22.94
N ARG A 71 9.11 -11.02 22.97
CA ARG A 71 8.99 -10.22 24.18
C ARG A 71 7.83 -10.67 25.03
N VAL A 72 8.09 -10.87 26.32
CA VAL A 72 7.03 -11.06 27.33
C VAL A 72 6.32 -9.73 27.54
N LEU A 73 5.01 -9.70 27.31
CA LEU A 73 4.20 -8.51 27.50
C LEU A 73 3.73 -8.43 28.95
N ASP A 74 3.73 -7.22 29.51
CA ASP A 74 3.18 -6.98 30.83
C ASP A 74 1.67 -7.26 30.82
N ALA A 75 1.22 -8.11 31.74
CA ALA A 75 -0.18 -8.48 31.81
C ALA A 75 -1.06 -7.27 32.14
N ILE A 76 -2.18 -7.12 31.43
CA ILE A 76 -3.16 -6.08 31.71
C ILE A 76 -3.98 -6.52 32.94
N PRO A 77 -3.97 -5.77 34.05
CA PRO A 77 -4.68 -6.16 35.25
C PRO A 77 -6.20 -6.07 35.03
N VAL A 78 -6.88 -7.22 35.13
CA VAL A 78 -8.34 -7.29 35.01
C VAL A 78 -8.97 -7.10 36.39
N PRO A 79 -9.89 -6.13 36.58
CA PRO A 79 -10.49 -5.91 37.88
C PRO A 79 -11.33 -7.14 38.29
N ALA A 80 -11.28 -7.48 39.58
CA ALA A 80 -12.10 -8.56 40.12
C ALA A 80 -13.60 -8.22 40.09
N ARG A 81 -13.96 -6.93 40.18
CA ARG A 81 -15.34 -6.42 40.20
C ARG A 81 -15.43 -5.09 39.44
N LEU A 82 -16.57 -4.85 38.80
CA LEU A 82 -16.89 -3.58 38.14
C LEU A 82 -17.54 -2.62 39.15
N THR A 83 -16.71 -1.79 39.79
CA THR A 83 -17.20 -0.79 40.77
C THR A 83 -17.46 0.56 40.11
N ASP A 84 -16.60 0.94 39.16
CA ASP A 84 -16.71 2.19 38.39
C ASP A 84 -16.45 1.90 36.90
N PRO A 85 -17.44 1.34 36.18
CA PRO A 85 -17.27 0.99 34.77
C PRO A 85 -17.08 2.24 33.92
N ASN A 86 -16.18 2.19 32.94
CA ASN A 86 -15.98 3.26 31.97
C ASN A 86 -17.19 3.39 31.03
N ASP A 87 -17.27 4.49 30.30
CA ASP A 87 -18.34 4.82 29.35
C ASP A 87 -18.63 3.70 28.33
N VAL A 88 -17.59 3.05 27.80
CA VAL A 88 -17.73 1.93 26.87
C VAL A 88 -18.37 0.71 27.56
N THR A 89 -17.87 0.36 28.74
CA THR A 89 -18.35 -0.79 29.52
C THR A 89 -19.77 -0.56 30.04
N GLN A 90 -20.10 0.68 30.43
CA GLN A 90 -21.46 1.08 30.78
C GLN A 90 -22.41 0.91 29.59
N ALA A 91 -22.03 1.40 28.41
CA ALA A 91 -22.85 1.27 27.20
C ALA A 91 -23.09 -0.19 26.80
N LEU A 92 -22.05 -1.04 26.85
CA LEU A 92 -22.18 -2.48 26.62
C LEU A 92 -23.05 -3.16 27.69
N SER A 93 -22.90 -2.77 28.96
CA SER A 93 -23.69 -3.35 30.05
C SER A 93 -25.17 -3.01 29.96
N ALA A 94 -25.52 -1.83 29.45
CA ALA A 94 -26.91 -1.39 29.26
C ALA A 94 -27.54 -1.93 27.97
N SER A 95 -26.77 -2.60 27.11
CA SER A 95 -27.25 -3.07 25.82
C SER A 95 -27.93 -4.43 25.89
N ASP A 96 -29.09 -4.51 25.24
CA ASP A 96 -29.84 -5.76 24.99
C ASP A 96 -29.27 -6.57 23.82
N THR A 97 -28.39 -5.97 23.01
CA THR A 97 -27.74 -6.63 21.85
C THR A 97 -26.35 -7.17 22.17
N PHE A 98 -25.96 -7.18 23.45
CA PHE A 98 -24.71 -7.76 23.89
C PHE A 98 -24.78 -9.29 23.77
N THR A 99 -23.90 -9.87 22.95
CA THR A 99 -24.00 -11.25 22.48
C THR A 99 -23.74 -12.32 23.53
N ILE A 100 -23.25 -11.93 24.72
CA ILE A 100 -22.86 -12.86 25.77
C ILE A 100 -24.03 -13.13 26.72
N GLN A 101 -24.45 -14.39 26.73
CA GLN A 101 -25.49 -14.92 27.58
C GLN A 101 -24.89 -15.55 28.84
N GLY A 102 -25.70 -15.67 29.89
CA GLY A 102 -25.25 -16.15 31.20
C GLY A 102 -24.61 -15.04 32.04
N ASN A 103 -24.99 -14.96 33.32
CA ASN A 103 -24.60 -13.86 34.20
C ASN A 103 -23.08 -13.82 34.46
N THR A 104 -22.45 -14.99 34.59
CA THR A 104 -21.03 -15.14 34.89
C THR A 104 -20.16 -14.73 33.69
N ALA A 105 -20.35 -15.37 32.53
CA ALA A 105 -19.69 -15.02 31.27
C ALA A 105 -19.88 -13.55 30.91
N ARG A 106 -21.10 -13.00 31.07
CA ARG A 106 -21.38 -11.59 30.76
C ARG A 106 -20.60 -10.62 31.66
N HIS A 107 -20.59 -10.84 32.98
CA HIS A 107 -19.81 -10.00 33.89
C HIS A 107 -18.30 -10.12 33.65
N ARG A 108 -17.80 -11.31 33.29
CA ARG A 108 -16.40 -11.50 32.91
C ARG A 108 -16.05 -10.72 31.64
N ALA A 109 -16.87 -10.82 30.60
CA ALA A 109 -16.67 -10.09 29.34
C ALA A 109 -16.58 -8.57 29.56
N LEU A 110 -17.45 -8.01 30.42
CA LEU A 110 -17.42 -6.59 30.75
C LEU A 110 -16.14 -6.19 31.54
N ARG A 111 -15.64 -7.05 32.44
CA ARG A 111 -14.36 -6.80 33.14
C ARG A 111 -13.17 -6.81 32.20
N LEU A 112 -13.15 -7.72 31.23
CA LEU A 112 -12.15 -7.76 30.17
C LEU A 112 -12.19 -6.49 29.31
N MET A 113 -13.38 -6.00 28.94
CA MET A 113 -13.52 -4.73 28.19
C MET A 113 -13.08 -3.53 29.00
N GLN A 114 -13.42 -3.46 30.28
CA GLN A 114 -12.96 -2.38 31.17
C GLN A 114 -11.44 -2.26 31.11
N ALA A 115 -10.75 -3.36 31.39
CA ALA A 115 -9.30 -3.40 31.46
C ALA A 115 -8.64 -3.08 30.11
N LEU A 116 -9.14 -3.66 29.02
CA LEU A 116 -8.60 -3.40 27.69
C LEU A 116 -8.81 -1.94 27.24
N VAL A 117 -9.97 -1.35 27.53
CA VAL A 117 -10.27 0.05 27.20
C VAL A 117 -9.38 1.01 27.99
N GLU A 118 -9.17 0.77 29.28
CA GLU A 118 -8.27 1.58 30.12
C GLU A 118 -6.83 1.50 29.62
N ALA A 119 -6.33 0.28 29.35
CA ALA A 119 -4.99 0.07 28.83
C ALA A 119 -4.81 0.73 27.44
N ALA A 120 -5.76 0.52 26.52
CA ALA A 120 -5.70 1.14 25.20
C ALA A 120 -5.69 2.67 25.28
N ARG A 121 -6.49 3.26 26.17
CA ARG A 121 -6.50 4.72 26.40
C ARG A 121 -5.17 5.23 26.95
N SER A 122 -4.54 4.48 27.84
CA SER A 122 -3.20 4.83 28.35
C SER A 122 -2.12 4.82 27.25
N GLU A 123 -2.31 4.00 26.22
CA GLU A 123 -1.45 3.91 25.03
C GLU A 123 -1.87 4.88 23.90
N GLY A 124 -2.80 5.80 24.16
CA GLY A 124 -3.20 6.84 23.21
C GLY A 124 -4.32 6.46 22.23
N PHE A 125 -4.96 5.30 22.38
CA PHE A 125 -6.16 4.96 21.62
C PHE A 125 -7.40 5.63 22.21
N SER A 126 -8.24 6.20 21.35
CA SER A 126 -9.64 6.46 21.71
C SER A 126 -10.42 5.14 21.62
N ALA A 127 -11.43 4.99 22.48
CA ALA A 127 -12.32 3.82 22.48
C ALA A 127 -13.77 4.29 22.61
N ARG A 128 -14.66 3.72 21.79
CA ARG A 128 -16.11 3.97 21.83
C ARG A 128 -16.91 2.69 21.65
N ALA A 129 -18.05 2.59 22.34
CA ALA A 129 -19.00 1.51 22.11
C ALA A 129 -19.82 1.76 20.83
N VAL A 130 -20.02 0.70 20.04
CA VAL A 130 -20.89 0.68 18.86
C VAL A 130 -21.98 -0.36 19.13
N ILE A 131 -23.12 0.12 19.62
CA ILE A 131 -24.23 -0.73 20.09
C ILE A 131 -25.19 -1.04 18.94
N GLY A 132 -25.66 -2.29 18.86
CA GLY A 132 -26.72 -2.71 17.94
C GLY A 132 -26.35 -2.62 16.46
N LYS A 133 -25.06 -2.77 16.11
CA LYS A 133 -24.59 -2.72 14.72
C LYS A 133 -25.26 -3.83 13.91
N LYS A 134 -25.92 -3.45 12.82
CA LYS A 134 -26.55 -4.38 11.88
C LYS A 134 -25.49 -5.13 11.10
N LEU A 135 -25.54 -6.46 11.13
CA LEU A 135 -24.57 -7.32 10.44
C LEU A 135 -25.05 -7.81 9.07
N ASN A 136 -26.35 -7.68 8.77
CA ASN A 136 -26.93 -8.10 7.50
C ASN A 136 -27.89 -7.04 6.95
N TRP A 137 -28.25 -7.19 5.67
CA TRP A 137 -29.13 -6.25 4.97
C TRP A 137 -30.54 -6.17 5.59
N SER A 138 -31.06 -7.28 6.14
CA SER A 138 -32.37 -7.28 6.81
C SER A 138 -32.35 -6.53 8.16
N GLY A 139 -31.18 -6.46 8.82
CA GLY A 139 -30.99 -5.75 10.08
C GLY A 139 -31.44 -6.53 11.33
N ASP A 140 -31.78 -7.81 11.17
CA ASP A 140 -32.25 -8.69 12.25
C ASP A 140 -31.08 -9.18 13.12
N VAL A 141 -29.90 -9.36 12.51
CA VAL A 141 -28.70 -9.74 13.25
C VAL A 141 -27.98 -8.48 13.68
N ARG A 142 -27.95 -8.26 15.00
CA ARG A 142 -27.24 -7.15 15.63
C ARG A 142 -26.18 -7.65 16.57
N ARG A 143 -25.11 -6.86 16.70
CA ARG A 143 -24.03 -7.12 17.65
C ARG A 143 -23.47 -5.81 18.17
N ASP A 144 -22.99 -5.86 19.40
CA ASP A 144 -22.22 -4.77 19.99
C ASP A 144 -20.73 -4.96 19.75
N GLU A 145 -20.06 -3.87 19.45
CA GLU A 145 -18.61 -3.84 19.22
C GLU A 145 -18.00 -2.66 19.99
N VAL A 146 -16.70 -2.72 20.19
CA VAL A 146 -15.89 -1.58 20.63
C VAL A 146 -15.02 -1.15 19.47
N GLU A 147 -15.11 0.11 19.09
CA GLU A 147 -14.19 0.70 18.13
C GLU A 147 -13.04 1.38 18.87
N PHE A 148 -11.82 0.96 18.54
CA PHE A 148 -10.59 1.60 18.95
C PHE A 148 -10.02 2.40 17.78
N ALA A 149 -9.54 3.61 18.05
CA ALA A 149 -8.95 4.45 17.01
C ALA A 149 -7.73 5.22 17.51
N THR A 150 -6.72 5.35 16.65
CA THR A 150 -5.55 6.22 16.84
C THR A 150 -5.23 6.91 15.52
N GLY A 151 -5.31 8.25 15.50
CA GLY A 151 -5.23 9.03 14.27
C GLY A 151 -6.26 8.60 13.22
N ALA A 152 -5.77 8.15 12.05
CA ALA A 152 -6.60 7.67 10.95
C ALA A 152 -6.98 6.18 11.05
N HIS A 153 -6.34 5.42 11.93
CA HIS A 153 -6.45 3.96 11.99
C HIS A 153 -7.57 3.55 12.93
N ARG A 154 -8.38 2.57 12.51
CA ARG A 154 -9.54 2.07 13.27
C ARG A 154 -9.57 0.56 13.35
N PHE A 155 -9.96 0.06 14.52
CA PHE A 155 -10.14 -1.36 14.82
C PHE A 155 -11.48 -1.58 15.51
N GLN A 156 -12.12 -2.70 15.20
CA GLN A 156 -13.39 -3.14 15.76
C GLN A 156 -13.15 -4.43 16.52
N LEU A 157 -13.66 -4.48 17.75
CA LEU A 157 -13.42 -5.58 18.65
C LEU A 157 -14.73 -6.03 19.30
N TRP A 158 -14.96 -7.33 19.37
CA TRP A 158 -16.18 -7.88 19.95
C TRP A 158 -15.96 -9.27 20.53
N PHE A 159 -16.90 -9.71 21.36
CA PHE A 159 -16.92 -11.08 21.86
C PHE A 159 -17.83 -12.00 21.04
N ARG A 160 -17.42 -13.26 20.96
CA ARG A 160 -18.23 -14.39 20.55
C ARG A 160 -18.27 -15.40 21.70
N GLN A 161 -19.46 -15.91 21.98
CA GLN A 161 -19.67 -17.04 22.89
C GLN A 161 -19.86 -18.31 22.04
N PRO A 162 -19.05 -19.35 22.24
CA PRO A 162 -19.35 -20.68 21.74
C PRO A 162 -20.62 -21.26 22.40
N ILE A 163 -21.19 -22.27 21.76
CA ILE A 163 -22.31 -23.06 22.30
C ILE A 163 -21.75 -24.44 22.63
N ASP A 164 -21.92 -24.85 23.87
CA ASP A 164 -21.56 -26.17 24.35
C ASP A 164 -22.72 -27.14 24.13
N LYS A 165 -22.39 -28.38 23.76
CA LYS A 165 -23.35 -29.48 23.62
C LYS A 165 -23.28 -30.36 24.85
N VAL A 166 -24.26 -30.22 25.73
CA VAL A 166 -24.36 -31.01 26.96
C VAL A 166 -25.33 -32.16 26.71
N PRO A 167 -25.06 -33.40 27.17
CA PRO A 167 -26.00 -34.51 27.03
C PRO A 167 -27.39 -34.10 27.55
N HIS A 168 -28.41 -34.31 26.71
CA HIS A 168 -29.78 -33.91 27.05
C HIS A 168 -30.35 -34.81 28.15
N GLU A 169 -30.90 -34.21 29.19
CA GLU A 169 -31.64 -34.93 30.23
C GLU A 169 -33.14 -34.95 29.86
N PRO A 170 -33.69 -36.10 29.41
CA PRO A 170 -35.04 -36.13 28.86
C PRO A 170 -36.09 -35.88 29.95
N SER A 171 -37.03 -34.97 29.68
CA SER A 171 -38.12 -34.70 30.61
C SER A 171 -39.09 -35.88 30.73
N GLU A 172 -39.87 -35.94 31.82
CA GLU A 172 -40.95 -36.95 31.98
C GLU A 172 -41.95 -36.95 30.81
N ARG A 173 -42.16 -35.79 30.19
CA ARG A 173 -43.02 -35.63 29.02
C ARG A 173 -42.40 -36.23 27.76
N GLU A 174 -41.10 -36.02 27.56
CA GLU A 174 -40.35 -36.56 26.42
C GLU A 174 -40.18 -38.07 26.53
N THR A 175 -39.88 -38.59 27.71
CA THR A 175 -39.82 -40.04 27.95
C THR A 175 -41.17 -40.72 27.72
N THR A 176 -42.29 -40.08 28.09
CA THR A 176 -43.64 -40.58 27.81
C THR A 176 -43.96 -40.59 26.32
N ARG A 177 -43.49 -39.59 25.56
CA ARG A 177 -43.62 -39.53 24.10
C ARG A 177 -42.68 -40.51 23.40
N ALA A 178 -41.49 -40.75 23.94
CA ALA A 178 -40.54 -41.73 23.41
C ALA A 178 -41.10 -43.15 23.42
N LYS A 179 -41.88 -43.52 24.45
CA LYS A 179 -42.62 -44.78 24.48
C LYS A 179 -43.65 -44.93 23.35
N ARG A 180 -44.02 -43.84 22.67
CA ARG A 180 -44.91 -43.80 21.50
C ARG A 180 -44.14 -43.65 20.18
N GLY A 181 -42.82 -43.80 20.19
CA GLY A 181 -41.96 -43.76 19.00
C GLY A 181 -41.46 -42.37 18.60
N TYR A 182 -41.65 -41.33 19.43
CA TYR A 182 -41.11 -40.00 19.16
C TYR A 182 -39.66 -39.86 19.65
N LEU A 183 -38.79 -39.25 18.85
CA LEU A 183 -37.42 -38.95 19.24
C LEU A 183 -37.34 -37.63 20.04
N PHE A 184 -36.31 -37.52 20.89
CA PHE A 184 -35.89 -36.28 21.54
C PHE A 184 -34.40 -36.04 21.23
N PRO A 185 -33.88 -34.81 21.37
CA PRO A 185 -32.48 -34.49 21.06
C PRO A 185 -31.49 -35.27 21.93
N ASP A 186 -30.32 -35.59 21.38
CA ASP A 186 -29.24 -36.22 22.15
C ASP A 186 -28.49 -35.20 23.04
N PHE A 187 -28.54 -33.92 22.68
CA PHE A 187 -27.82 -32.84 23.36
C PHE A 187 -28.66 -31.58 23.50
N ASP A 188 -28.46 -30.87 24.62
CA ASP A 188 -28.88 -29.50 24.84
C ASP A 188 -27.77 -28.53 24.42
N GLU A 189 -28.17 -27.45 23.75
CA GLU A 189 -27.27 -26.36 23.35
C GLU A 189 -27.29 -25.28 24.42
N VAL A 190 -26.18 -25.12 25.15
CA VAL A 190 -26.04 -24.13 26.22
C VAL A 190 -24.91 -23.14 25.90
N PRO A 191 -25.06 -21.83 26.17
CA PRO A 191 -23.98 -20.88 25.99
C PRO A 191 -22.77 -21.22 26.87
N SER A 192 -21.58 -21.24 26.29
CA SER A 192 -20.35 -21.59 27.00
C SER A 192 -19.90 -20.47 27.95
N GLU A 193 -19.26 -20.83 29.07
CA GLU A 193 -18.54 -19.86 29.90
C GLU A 193 -17.23 -19.38 29.25
N ASN A 194 -16.75 -20.11 28.23
CA ASN A 194 -15.60 -19.73 27.43
C ASN A 194 -15.97 -18.61 26.45
N LEU A 195 -15.04 -17.70 26.24
CA LEU A 195 -15.22 -16.53 25.42
C LEU A 195 -14.15 -16.50 24.32
N THR A 196 -14.52 -15.90 23.20
CA THR A 196 -13.62 -15.59 22.10
C THR A 196 -13.66 -14.11 21.83
N LEU A 197 -12.49 -13.46 21.83
CA LEU A 197 -12.32 -12.08 21.40
C LEU A 197 -11.94 -12.05 19.92
N LYS A 198 -12.58 -11.18 19.15
CA LYS A 198 -12.30 -10.97 17.73
C LYS A 198 -11.86 -9.54 17.51
N LEU A 199 -10.82 -9.36 16.70
CA LEU A 199 -10.28 -8.08 16.27
C LEU A 199 -10.34 -8.01 14.75
N GLU A 200 -11.08 -7.03 14.25
CA GLU A 200 -11.14 -6.67 12.84
C GLU A 200 -10.60 -5.25 12.67
N GLY A 201 -9.93 -4.98 11.56
CA GLY A 201 -9.39 -3.66 11.30
C GLY A 201 -8.36 -3.68 10.19
N GLN A 202 -7.78 -2.50 9.95
CA GLN A 202 -6.76 -2.29 8.92
C GLN A 202 -5.41 -2.89 9.36
N GLY A 203 -4.50 -3.06 8.39
CA GLY A 203 -3.15 -3.57 8.64
C GLY A 203 -3.05 -5.09 8.52
N GLU A 204 -1.82 -5.58 8.41
CA GLU A 204 -1.55 -7.01 8.35
C GLU A 204 -1.66 -7.64 9.73
N GLN A 205 -2.03 -8.92 9.77
CA GLN A 205 -2.08 -9.67 11.03
C GLN A 205 -0.67 -10.09 11.43
N PHE A 206 -0.26 -9.76 12.65
CA PHE A 206 1.04 -10.14 13.21
C PHE A 206 0.94 -11.47 13.96
N TRP A 207 0.10 -11.54 14.98
CA TRP A 207 -0.22 -12.76 15.71
C TRP A 207 -1.57 -13.32 15.29
N ALA A 208 -2.64 -12.60 15.61
CA ALA A 208 -3.99 -13.12 15.54
C ALA A 208 -5.02 -12.00 15.30
N SER A 209 -6.17 -12.40 14.78
CA SER A 209 -7.40 -11.60 14.76
C SER A 209 -8.46 -12.19 15.69
N SER A 210 -8.07 -13.21 16.47
CA SER A 210 -8.95 -13.96 17.36
C SER A 210 -8.17 -14.60 18.49
N TRP A 211 -8.67 -14.45 19.71
CA TRP A 211 -8.16 -15.11 20.90
C TRP A 211 -9.32 -15.79 21.60
N SER A 212 -9.10 -17.00 22.09
CA SER A 212 -10.13 -17.80 22.76
C SER A 212 -9.57 -18.33 24.07
N ASP A 213 -10.46 -18.52 25.04
CA ASP A 213 -10.11 -19.35 26.20
C ASP A 213 -9.72 -20.76 25.75
N ALA A 214 -8.74 -21.35 26.43
CA ALA A 214 -8.45 -22.78 26.32
C ALA A 214 -9.67 -23.62 26.74
N ALA A 215 -9.77 -24.84 26.20
CA ALA A 215 -10.83 -25.76 26.59
C ALA A 215 -10.72 -26.08 28.10
N PRO A 216 -11.84 -26.38 28.80
CA PRO A 216 -11.81 -26.62 30.24
C PRO A 216 -10.90 -27.78 30.67
N GLU A 217 -10.68 -28.74 29.76
CA GLU A 217 -9.85 -29.93 29.97
C GLU A 217 -8.36 -29.69 29.65
N GLU A 218 -8.02 -28.53 29.06
CA GLU A 218 -6.67 -28.16 28.69
C GLU A 218 -6.11 -27.15 29.72
N GLU A 219 -4.92 -27.42 30.25
CA GLU A 219 -4.15 -26.39 30.95
C GLU A 219 -3.64 -25.39 29.90
N GLY A 220 -4.39 -24.30 29.70
CA GLY A 220 -4.07 -23.30 28.69
C GLY A 220 -4.45 -21.87 29.11
N PRO A 221 -4.04 -20.88 28.30
CA PRO A 221 -4.25 -19.48 28.61
C PRO A 221 -5.72 -19.12 28.59
N ARG A 222 -6.09 -18.16 29.44
CA ARG A 222 -7.41 -17.52 29.42
C ARG A 222 -7.34 -16.19 28.68
N LEU A 223 -8.50 -15.64 28.31
CA LEU A 223 -8.58 -14.33 27.66
C LEU A 223 -7.90 -13.20 28.45
N GLU A 224 -7.89 -13.28 29.78
CA GLU A 224 -7.15 -12.35 30.66
C GLU A 224 -5.66 -12.28 30.27
N ASP A 225 -5.06 -13.42 29.94
CA ASP A 225 -3.64 -13.53 29.57
C ASP A 225 -3.37 -12.98 28.16
N HIS A 226 -4.40 -12.92 27.30
CA HIS A 226 -4.29 -12.45 25.93
C HIS A 226 -4.50 -10.94 25.76
N LEU A 227 -5.00 -10.22 26.77
CA LEU A 227 -5.33 -8.80 26.63
C LEU A 227 -4.13 -7.95 26.21
N ALA A 228 -2.95 -8.22 26.78
CA ALA A 228 -1.73 -7.50 26.44
C ALA A 228 -1.34 -7.74 24.97
N GLN A 229 -1.49 -8.98 24.50
CA GLN A 229 -1.23 -9.33 23.10
C GLN A 229 -2.22 -8.68 22.13
N VAL A 230 -3.50 -8.57 22.51
CA VAL A 230 -4.52 -7.89 21.71
C VAL A 230 -4.17 -6.41 21.53
N LEU A 231 -3.76 -5.74 22.62
CA LEU A 231 -3.37 -4.33 22.56
C LEU A 231 -2.08 -4.14 21.73
N GLU A 232 -1.09 -5.01 21.90
CA GLU A 232 0.14 -4.94 21.13
C GLU A 232 -0.09 -5.24 19.64
N GLU A 233 -1.00 -6.18 19.30
CA GLU A 233 -1.40 -6.42 17.91
C GLU A 233 -1.96 -5.14 17.26
N MET A 234 -2.81 -4.40 17.97
CA MET A 234 -3.33 -3.12 17.47
C MET A 234 -2.20 -2.10 17.25
N LYS A 235 -1.24 -2.01 18.18
CA LYS A 235 -0.09 -1.11 18.05
C LYS A 235 0.79 -1.46 16.84
N LEU A 236 1.10 -2.74 16.65
CA LEU A 236 1.89 -3.20 15.51
C LEU A 236 1.20 -2.89 14.17
N ARG A 237 -0.11 -3.13 14.07
CA ARG A 237 -0.90 -2.76 12.89
C ARG A 237 -0.87 -1.26 12.61
N CYS A 238 -1.01 -0.43 13.64
CA CYS A 238 -0.91 1.03 13.50
C CYS A 238 0.46 1.47 13.01
N ASN A 239 1.53 0.93 13.59
CA ASN A 239 2.90 1.28 13.22
C ASN A 239 3.17 0.90 11.76
N GLN A 240 2.71 -0.28 11.33
CA GLN A 240 2.81 -0.70 9.94
C GLN A 240 2.08 0.23 8.98
N LEU A 241 0.82 0.55 9.28
CA LEU A 241 0.01 1.43 8.42
C LEU A 241 0.61 2.83 8.32
N THR A 242 1.15 3.34 9.43
CA THR A 242 1.83 4.64 9.46
C THR A 242 3.11 4.61 8.62
N ALA A 243 3.95 3.59 8.79
CA ALA A 243 5.17 3.42 7.97
C ALA A 243 4.85 3.26 6.47
N ALA A 244 3.79 2.52 6.13
CA ALA A 244 3.34 2.36 4.75
C ALA A 244 2.86 3.68 4.13
N GLN A 245 2.17 4.51 4.90
CA GLN A 245 1.74 5.84 4.48
C GLN A 245 2.92 6.76 4.24
N GLU A 246 3.86 6.82 5.19
CA GLU A 246 5.08 7.63 5.07
C GLU A 246 5.92 7.22 3.85
N GLU A 247 6.05 5.93 3.57
CA GLU A 247 6.76 5.46 2.37
C GLU A 247 6.02 5.82 1.08
N ALA A 248 4.70 5.71 1.05
CA ALA A 248 3.91 6.12 -0.10
C ALA A 248 4.07 7.63 -0.38
N ASP A 249 4.07 8.45 0.66
CA ASP A 249 4.27 9.90 0.56
C ASP A 249 5.69 10.22 0.07
N ARG A 250 6.72 9.54 0.60
CA ARG A 250 8.11 9.68 0.12
C ARG A 250 8.26 9.31 -1.37
N VAL A 251 7.67 8.20 -1.79
CA VAL A 251 7.71 7.76 -3.20
C VAL A 251 6.97 8.74 -4.09
N HIS A 252 5.86 9.31 -3.63
CA HIS A 252 5.14 10.34 -4.36
C HIS A 252 5.97 11.61 -4.53
N ASP A 253 6.56 12.11 -3.45
CA ASP A 253 7.41 13.31 -3.46
C ASP A 253 8.63 13.15 -4.37
N GLU A 254 9.28 11.98 -4.34
CA GLU A 254 10.44 11.71 -5.20
C GLU A 254 10.05 11.68 -6.68
N LYS A 255 8.90 11.06 -7.01
CA LYS A 255 8.37 11.08 -8.39
C LYS A 255 8.04 12.50 -8.84
N GLU A 256 7.46 13.33 -7.98
CA GLU A 256 7.16 14.72 -8.31
C GLU A 256 8.43 15.55 -8.52
N ARG A 257 9.48 15.34 -7.71
CA ARG A 257 10.79 15.96 -7.90
C ARG A 257 11.41 15.54 -9.22
N GLN A 258 11.42 14.24 -9.52
CA GLN A 258 11.93 13.72 -10.78
C GLN A 258 11.17 14.31 -11.97
N ARG A 259 9.83 14.35 -11.91
CA ARG A 259 9.00 14.95 -12.97
C ARG A 259 9.34 16.42 -13.22
N ARG A 260 9.53 17.20 -12.15
CA ARG A 260 9.93 18.62 -12.26
C ARG A 260 11.32 18.76 -12.87
N HIS A 261 12.26 17.90 -12.46
CA HIS A 261 13.61 17.90 -13.00
C HIS A 261 13.62 17.55 -14.50
N ASP A 262 12.90 16.50 -14.88
CA ASP A 262 12.77 16.05 -16.27
C ASP A 262 12.11 17.12 -17.15
N GLU A 263 11.09 17.83 -16.65
CA GLU A 263 10.46 18.93 -17.38
C GLU A 263 11.44 20.09 -17.64
N VAL A 264 12.25 20.46 -16.65
CA VAL A 264 13.28 21.50 -16.82
C VAL A 264 14.30 21.09 -17.88
N LEU A 265 14.76 19.84 -17.85
CA LEU A 265 15.68 19.30 -18.85
C LEU A 265 15.04 19.24 -20.25
N ALA A 266 13.79 18.81 -20.34
CA ALA A 266 13.04 18.75 -21.60
C ALA A 266 12.87 20.14 -22.23
N ARG A 267 12.50 21.15 -21.43
CA ARG A 267 12.38 22.54 -21.89
C ARG A 267 13.73 23.10 -22.37
N ALA A 268 14.81 22.81 -21.65
CA ALA A 268 16.15 23.21 -22.06
C ALA A 268 16.59 22.53 -23.38
N SER A 269 16.32 21.23 -23.52
CA SER A 269 16.62 20.48 -24.74
C SER A 269 15.79 20.95 -25.94
N PHE A 270 14.49 21.23 -25.75
CA PHE A 270 13.62 21.79 -26.79
C PHE A 270 14.16 23.15 -27.26
N ARG A 271 14.50 24.03 -26.32
CA ARG A 271 15.07 25.34 -26.63
C ARG A 271 16.35 25.23 -27.45
N ALA A 272 17.26 24.33 -27.07
CA ALA A 272 18.51 24.12 -27.78
C ALA A 272 18.29 23.60 -29.21
N ALA A 273 17.37 22.63 -29.38
CA ALA A 273 17.02 22.06 -30.68
C ALA A 273 16.40 23.12 -31.60
N PHE A 274 15.40 23.85 -31.11
CA PHE A 274 14.72 24.92 -31.86
C PHE A 274 15.68 26.02 -32.32
N LEU A 275 16.57 26.47 -31.43
CA LEU A 275 17.57 27.49 -31.79
C LEU A 275 18.55 26.96 -32.84
N THR A 276 18.96 25.70 -32.75
CA THR A 276 19.89 25.10 -33.72
C THR A 276 19.26 25.01 -35.11
N GLU A 277 18.02 24.54 -35.20
CA GLU A 277 17.26 24.43 -36.46
C GLU A 277 17.07 25.81 -37.10
N ALA A 278 16.64 26.80 -36.32
CA ALA A 278 16.44 28.16 -36.83
C ALA A 278 17.76 28.84 -37.25
N MET A 279 18.88 28.57 -36.57
CA MET A 279 20.20 29.04 -37.01
C MET A 279 20.61 28.43 -38.35
N GLN A 280 20.33 27.14 -38.56
CA GLN A 280 20.60 26.45 -39.82
C GLN A 280 19.75 27.04 -40.95
N GLU A 281 18.45 27.20 -40.74
CA GLU A 281 17.53 27.80 -41.72
C GLU A 281 17.94 29.22 -42.11
N GLN A 282 18.32 30.06 -41.13
CA GLN A 282 18.82 31.41 -41.42
C GLN A 282 20.13 31.37 -42.22
N ALA A 283 21.06 30.46 -41.90
CA ALA A 283 22.31 30.33 -42.64
C ALA A 283 22.09 29.88 -44.10
N GLU A 284 21.15 28.95 -44.32
CA GLU A 284 20.76 28.48 -45.65
C GLU A 284 20.13 29.61 -46.49
N HIS A 285 19.17 30.35 -45.92
CA HIS A 285 18.56 31.49 -46.58
C HIS A 285 19.56 32.59 -46.95
N TRP A 286 20.53 32.87 -46.07
CA TRP A 286 21.61 33.81 -46.36
C TRP A 286 22.51 33.33 -47.51
N GLN A 287 22.88 32.05 -47.52
CA GLN A 287 23.70 31.48 -48.59
C GLN A 287 22.96 31.51 -49.94
N GLU A 288 21.66 31.21 -49.93
CA GLU A 288 20.82 31.24 -51.12
C GLU A 288 20.66 32.67 -51.66
N ALA A 289 20.42 33.66 -50.81
CA ALA A 289 20.40 35.07 -51.20
C ALA A 289 21.71 35.49 -51.90
N ARG A 290 22.86 35.06 -51.35
CA ARG A 290 24.17 35.33 -51.98
C ARG A 290 24.31 34.65 -53.35
N ARG A 291 23.80 33.43 -53.50
CA ARG A 291 23.79 32.71 -54.79
C ARG A 291 22.96 33.45 -55.83
N LEU A 292 21.77 33.91 -55.46
CA LEU A 292 20.87 34.68 -56.33
C LEU A 292 21.50 36.01 -56.77
N ARG A 293 22.11 36.77 -55.84
CA ARG A 293 22.82 38.02 -56.19
C ARG A 293 24.03 37.81 -57.10
N ALA A 294 24.77 36.72 -56.89
CA ALA A 294 25.89 36.37 -57.77
C ALA A 294 25.39 36.01 -59.18
N TYR A 295 24.27 35.31 -59.28
CA TYR A 295 23.65 34.98 -60.56
C TYR A 295 23.12 36.23 -61.30
N ALA A 296 22.42 37.13 -60.60
CA ALA A 296 21.98 38.42 -61.15
C ALA A 296 23.17 39.25 -61.66
N SER A 297 24.27 39.29 -60.91
CA SER A 297 25.51 39.97 -61.31
C SER A 297 26.13 39.36 -62.57
N ALA A 298 26.12 38.03 -62.70
CA ALA A 298 26.61 37.34 -63.88
C ALA A 298 25.75 37.62 -65.12
N ILE A 299 24.42 37.71 -64.97
CA ILE A 299 23.50 38.10 -66.06
C ILE A 299 23.83 39.51 -66.57
N ARG A 300 24.03 40.48 -65.68
CA ARG A 300 24.37 41.87 -66.06
C ARG A 300 25.67 41.93 -66.86
N LYS A 301 26.70 41.22 -66.39
CA LYS A 301 28.00 41.16 -67.08
C LYS A 301 27.90 40.51 -68.47
N ASN A 302 27.00 39.54 -68.64
CA ASN A 302 26.74 38.92 -69.94
C ASN A 302 26.09 39.92 -70.92
N VAL A 303 25.09 40.68 -70.46
CA VAL A 303 24.43 41.74 -71.25
C VAL A 303 25.40 42.84 -71.69
N GLU A 304 26.38 43.20 -70.86
CA GLU A 304 27.45 44.13 -71.24
C GLU A 304 28.29 43.61 -72.42
N THR A 305 28.44 42.29 -72.50
CA THR A 305 29.23 41.60 -73.53
C THR A 305 28.44 41.36 -74.82
N ASP A 306 27.13 41.10 -74.73
CA ASP A 306 26.22 40.91 -75.86
C ASP A 306 24.96 41.80 -75.72
N ARG A 307 25.02 43.00 -76.33
CA ARG A 307 23.98 44.03 -76.24
C ARG A 307 22.66 43.68 -76.95
N SER A 308 22.62 42.58 -77.72
CA SER A 308 21.44 42.21 -78.51
C SER A 308 20.24 41.73 -77.67
N ARG A 309 20.44 41.43 -76.37
CA ARG A 309 19.44 40.89 -75.44
C ARG A 309 19.20 41.75 -74.19
N GLY A 310 19.44 43.06 -74.28
CA GLY A 310 19.74 43.89 -73.11
C GLY A 310 18.63 44.11 -72.07
N GLU A 311 17.44 44.55 -72.47
CA GLU A 311 16.47 45.11 -71.51
C GLU A 311 15.75 44.05 -70.66
N ALA A 312 15.23 43.00 -71.29
CA ALA A 312 14.55 41.89 -70.58
C ALA A 312 15.48 41.13 -69.64
N ALA A 313 16.77 40.98 -69.99
CA ALA A 313 17.75 40.32 -69.12
C ALA A 313 18.11 41.19 -67.89
N LEU A 314 18.12 42.52 -68.03
CA LEU A 314 18.31 43.44 -66.90
C LEU A 314 17.09 43.51 -65.98
N GLU A 315 15.88 43.37 -66.52
CA GLU A 315 14.66 43.22 -65.74
C GLU A 315 14.67 41.91 -64.93
N TRP A 316 14.99 40.79 -65.57
CA TRP A 316 15.14 39.50 -64.89
C TRP A 316 16.19 39.53 -63.77
N ALA A 317 17.35 40.16 -64.00
CA ALA A 317 18.37 40.34 -62.96
C ALA A 317 17.88 41.18 -61.77
N ARG A 318 16.97 42.16 -62.00
CA ARG A 318 16.35 42.94 -60.91
C ARG A 318 15.36 42.11 -60.11
N GLU A 319 14.54 41.29 -60.75
CA GLU A 319 13.60 40.39 -60.07
C GLU A 319 14.33 39.39 -59.16
N ILE A 320 15.44 38.82 -59.64
CA ILE A 320 16.27 37.90 -58.84
C ILE A 320 16.86 38.57 -57.60
N GLU A 321 17.26 39.85 -57.69
CA GLU A 321 17.76 40.59 -56.53
C GLU A 321 16.66 40.92 -55.53
N GLN A 322 15.46 41.27 -55.99
CA GLN A 322 14.31 41.47 -55.11
C GLN A 322 13.97 40.18 -54.35
N GLU A 323 14.03 39.03 -55.02
CA GLU A 323 13.84 37.74 -54.37
C GLU A 323 14.96 37.41 -53.38
N ALA A 324 16.22 37.71 -53.73
CA ALA A 324 17.35 37.56 -52.82
C ALA A 324 17.18 38.42 -51.56
N ASP A 325 16.71 39.66 -51.69
CA ASP A 325 16.46 40.55 -50.57
C ASP A 325 15.26 40.10 -49.73
N ARG A 326 14.25 39.49 -50.37
CA ARG A 326 13.10 38.91 -49.67
C ARG A 326 13.49 37.77 -48.76
N ILE A 327 14.46 36.92 -49.15
CA ILE A 327 14.86 35.77 -48.35
C ILE A 327 16.06 36.03 -47.42
N ASP A 328 16.81 37.11 -47.63
CA ASP A 328 18.02 37.39 -46.84
C ASP A 328 17.67 37.78 -45.40
N PRO A 329 18.02 36.95 -44.40
CA PRO A 329 17.73 37.25 -43.00
C PRO A 329 18.44 38.51 -42.49
N LEU A 330 19.55 38.95 -43.12
CA LEU A 330 20.24 40.17 -42.74
C LEU A 330 19.47 41.43 -43.16
N ILE A 331 18.73 41.37 -44.28
CA ILE A 331 17.88 42.47 -44.75
C ILE A 331 16.56 42.50 -43.97
N GLN A 332 16.05 41.33 -43.60
CA GLN A 332 14.86 41.22 -42.74
C GLN A 332 15.10 41.61 -41.27
N GLY A 333 16.32 42.05 -40.92
CA GLY A 333 16.67 42.51 -39.58
C GLY A 333 17.01 41.36 -38.64
N ALA A 334 18.08 40.64 -38.97
CA ALA A 334 18.61 39.45 -38.29
C ALA A 334 18.38 39.47 -36.78
N GLN A 335 17.34 38.78 -36.34
CA GLN A 335 16.96 38.65 -34.96
C GLN A 335 16.95 37.19 -34.55
N ALA A 336 17.28 36.95 -33.28
CA ALA A 336 17.10 35.65 -32.69
C ALA A 336 15.61 35.26 -32.80
N PRO A 337 15.30 34.04 -33.24
CA PRO A 337 13.92 33.58 -33.38
C PRO A 337 13.24 33.56 -32.01
N ARG A 338 11.96 33.94 -31.97
CA ARG A 338 11.16 33.85 -30.74
C ARG A 338 10.86 32.38 -30.46
N ILE A 339 11.38 31.88 -29.35
CA ILE A 339 11.15 30.50 -28.91
C ILE A 339 9.67 30.36 -28.50
N PRO A 340 8.89 29.46 -29.13
CA PRO A 340 7.52 29.20 -28.72
C PRO A 340 7.46 28.40 -27.42
N GLU A 341 6.34 28.45 -26.71
CA GLU A 341 6.08 27.49 -25.62
C GLU A 341 5.93 26.09 -26.22
N PRO A 342 6.65 25.09 -25.72
CA PRO A 342 6.58 23.74 -26.27
C PRO A 342 5.21 23.11 -25.95
N SER A 343 4.65 22.42 -26.94
CA SER A 343 3.50 21.55 -26.73
C SER A 343 3.86 20.32 -25.89
N TYR A 344 2.85 19.65 -25.35
CA TYR A 344 3.04 18.41 -24.58
C TYR A 344 3.84 17.34 -25.34
N THR A 345 3.55 17.14 -26.62
CA THR A 345 4.26 16.16 -27.47
C THR A 345 5.73 16.52 -27.67
N GLN A 346 6.03 17.81 -27.90
CA GLN A 346 7.40 18.28 -28.02
C GLN A 346 8.17 18.13 -26.71
N LEU A 347 7.55 18.41 -25.57
CA LEU A 347 8.17 18.14 -24.27
C LEU A 347 8.48 16.64 -24.10
N GLN A 348 7.56 15.76 -24.50
CA GLN A 348 7.76 14.31 -24.40
C GLN A 348 8.92 13.80 -25.27
N GLU A 349 9.10 14.36 -26.47
CA GLU A 349 10.23 14.05 -27.37
C GLU A 349 11.57 14.47 -26.77
N HIS A 350 11.57 15.54 -25.97
CA HIS A 350 12.75 16.09 -25.31
C HIS A 350 12.95 15.63 -23.87
N THR A 351 12.03 14.84 -23.32
CA THR A 351 12.18 14.24 -21.98
C THR A 351 13.38 13.29 -21.98
N PRO A 352 14.28 13.39 -21.00
CA PRO A 352 15.39 12.45 -20.86
C PRO A 352 14.87 11.01 -20.83
N ARG A 353 15.31 10.16 -21.75
CA ARG A 353 14.96 8.74 -21.69
C ARG A 353 15.69 8.12 -20.48
N PRO A 354 15.00 7.28 -19.68
CA PRO A 354 15.67 6.54 -18.64
C PRO A 354 16.79 5.72 -19.26
N GLN A 355 18.03 5.94 -18.82
CA GLN A 355 19.16 5.10 -19.19
C GLN A 355 19.03 3.82 -18.37
N TRP A 356 18.58 2.73 -19.01
CA TRP A 356 18.47 1.40 -18.41
C TRP A 356 19.85 0.82 -18.13
#